data_AF-A0A7K5FSD7-F1
#
_entry.id   AF-A0A7K5FSD7-F1
#
_cell.length_a   1.000
_cell.length_b   1.000
_cell.length_c   1.000
_cell.angle_alpha   90.00
_cell.angle_beta   90.00
_cell.angle_gamma   90.00
#
_symmetry.space_group_name_H-M   'P 1'
#
loop_
_entity.id
_entity.type
_entity.pdbx_description
1 polymer ?
#
loop_
_entity_poly.entity_id
_entity_poly.type
_entity_poly.pdbx_seq_one_letter_code
_entity_poly.pdbx_strand_id
1 'polypeptide(L)'
;GANRKEKKEVEADKVIHQEKNEPSLICPPPRSRSYHPPENIQSYLESHVKEIFGPLLPDNWQQTSLKDNRLKYRLLAQLAAELGHAVPNSQLYLMRSAEDVLNFYSTPVKDASKFDELCAAELPPNLKI
;
A
#
# COMPACT_ATOMS: atom_id res chain seq x y z
N GLY A 1 12.96 38.84 -75.01
CA GLY A 1 11.55 39.19 -74.76
C GLY A 1 10.89 38.10 -73.93
N ALA A 2 10.05 38.52 -72.99
CA ALA A 2 9.01 37.74 -72.30
C ALA A 2 9.42 36.63 -71.30
N ASN A 3 9.32 37.00 -70.01
CA ASN A 3 8.72 36.27 -68.88
C ASN A 3 8.34 34.79 -69.05
N ARG A 4 8.77 33.94 -68.09
CA ARG A 4 7.85 33.08 -67.34
C ARG A 4 8.44 32.69 -65.97
N LYS A 5 7.73 33.09 -64.91
CA LYS A 5 7.89 32.65 -63.52
C LYS A 5 7.39 31.21 -63.37
N GLU A 6 8.15 30.33 -62.71
CA GLU A 6 7.66 29.09 -62.10
C GLU A 6 8.49 28.83 -60.82
N LYS A 7 7.95 29.27 -59.69
CA LYS A 7 7.33 28.49 -58.61
C LYS A 7 8.36 27.90 -57.63
N LYS A 8 8.53 28.62 -56.52
CA LYS A 8 9.03 28.12 -55.24
C LYS A 8 8.21 26.89 -54.84
N GLU A 9 8.81 25.71 -54.88
CA GLU A 9 8.33 24.59 -54.07
C GLU A 9 9.04 24.68 -52.73
N VAL A 10 8.21 24.91 -51.73
CA VAL A 10 8.56 25.01 -50.31
C VAL A 10 9.03 23.63 -49.89
N GLU A 11 10.30 23.56 -49.51
CA GLU A 11 10.86 22.50 -48.70
C GLU A 11 10.03 22.41 -47.42
N ALA A 12 9.03 21.53 -47.44
CA ALA A 12 8.22 21.22 -46.28
C ALA A 12 9.09 20.39 -45.35
N ASP A 13 9.85 21.10 -44.51
CA ASP A 13 10.43 20.57 -43.29
C ASP A 13 9.36 19.74 -42.60
N LYS A 14 9.52 18.42 -42.68
CA LYS A 14 8.81 17.48 -41.81
C LYS A 14 9.36 17.71 -40.42
N VAL A 15 8.82 18.71 -39.74
CA VAL A 15 8.88 18.80 -38.28
C VAL A 15 8.15 17.56 -37.78
N ILE A 16 8.92 16.50 -37.56
CA ILE A 16 8.51 15.38 -36.74
C ILE A 16 8.21 16.02 -35.39
N HIS A 17 6.92 16.26 -35.13
CA HIS A 17 6.44 16.50 -33.78
C HIS A 17 6.82 15.25 -32.99
N GLN A 18 7.99 15.30 -32.35
CA GLN A 18 8.27 14.44 -31.22
C GLN A 18 7.25 14.84 -30.17
N GLU A 19 6.13 14.13 -30.15
CA GLU A 19 5.29 14.06 -28.96
C GLU A 19 6.21 13.64 -27.84
N LYS A 20 6.56 14.62 -26.99
CA LYS A 20 7.06 14.34 -25.66
C LYS A 20 5.92 13.57 -24.99
N ASN A 21 6.00 12.24 -25.04
CA ASN A 21 5.26 11.37 -24.15
C ASN A 21 5.77 11.64 -22.74
N GLU A 22 5.39 12.77 -22.16
CA GLU A 22 5.47 12.96 -20.73
C GLU A 22 4.62 11.84 -20.12
N PRO A 23 5.20 10.99 -19.25
CA PRO A 23 4.40 9.98 -18.58
C PRO A 23 3.32 10.73 -17.81
N SER A 24 2.07 10.61 -18.26
CA SER A 24 0.93 11.17 -17.56
C SER A 24 0.92 10.55 -16.17
N LEU A 25 1.25 11.33 -15.14
CA LEU A 25 1.18 10.92 -13.75
C LEU A 25 -0.30 10.89 -13.33
N ILE A 26 -1.03 9.91 -13.87
CA ILE A 26 -2.43 9.66 -13.56
C ILE A 26 -2.50 9.15 -12.12
N CYS A 27 -3.39 9.75 -11.33
CA CYS A 27 -3.62 9.34 -9.95
C CYS A 27 -4.05 7.86 -9.91
N PRO A 28 -3.39 6.99 -9.12
CA PRO A 28 -3.83 5.61 -8.98
C PRO A 28 -5.19 5.55 -8.29
N PRO A 29 -5.98 4.48 -8.51
CA PRO A 29 -7.23 4.31 -7.80
C PRO A 29 -7.00 4.20 -6.28
N PRO A 30 -7.93 4.72 -5.47
CA PRO A 30 -7.85 4.58 -4.02
C PRO A 30 -7.95 3.10 -3.62
N ARG A 31 -7.22 2.72 -2.58
CA ARG A 31 -7.25 1.36 -2.01
C ARG A 31 -8.32 1.28 -0.92
N SER A 32 -8.99 0.14 -0.83
CA SER A 32 -9.84 -0.20 0.32
C SER A 32 -9.00 -0.24 1.60
N ARG A 33 -9.59 0.18 2.72
CA ARG A 33 -8.95 0.08 4.05
C ARG A 33 -9.30 -1.23 4.77
N SER A 34 -10.15 -2.06 4.17
CA SER A 34 -10.50 -3.36 4.73
C SER A 34 -9.25 -4.24 4.85
N TYR A 35 -9.02 -4.79 6.03
CA TYR A 35 -7.91 -5.69 6.30
C TYR A 35 -8.43 -6.99 6.92
N HIS A 36 -8.01 -8.10 6.34
CA HIS A 36 -8.29 -9.45 6.82
C HIS A 36 -6.97 -10.13 7.16
N PRO A 37 -6.76 -10.54 8.42
CA PRO A 37 -5.51 -11.18 8.81
C PRO A 37 -5.37 -12.54 8.13
N PRO A 38 -4.20 -12.84 7.53
CA PRO A 38 -3.96 -14.16 6.97
C PRO A 38 -3.80 -15.20 8.09
N GLU A 39 -4.21 -16.44 7.85
CA GLU A 39 -4.16 -17.52 8.85
C GLU A 39 -2.73 -17.78 9.36
N ASN A 40 -1.74 -17.58 8.51
CA ASN A 40 -0.33 -17.75 8.79
C ASN A 40 0.38 -16.47 9.28
N ILE A 41 -0.35 -15.47 9.79
CA ILE A 41 0.24 -14.19 10.23
C ILE A 41 1.39 -14.36 11.24
N GLN A 42 1.28 -15.35 12.12
CA GLN A 42 2.28 -15.62 13.15
C GLN A 42 3.62 -16.09 12.54
N SER A 43 3.58 -17.12 11.68
CA SER A 43 4.80 -17.63 11.03
C SER A 43 5.38 -16.63 10.03
N TYR A 44 4.52 -15.87 9.37
CA TYR A 44 4.89 -14.79 8.48
C TYR A 44 5.70 -13.71 9.20
N LEU A 45 5.18 -13.23 10.34
CA LEU A 45 5.86 -12.22 11.14
C LEU A 45 7.17 -12.76 11.72
N GLU A 46 7.17 -14.02 12.18
CA GLU A 46 8.36 -14.68 12.69
C GLU A 46 9.50 -14.71 11.66
N SER A 47 9.21 -15.03 10.39
CA SER A 47 10.22 -15.00 9.33
C SER A 47 10.83 -13.61 9.13
N HIS A 48 10.00 -12.57 9.10
CA HIS A 48 10.45 -11.18 8.91
C HIS A 48 11.27 -10.67 10.10
N VAL A 49 10.85 -10.99 11.32
CA VAL A 49 11.58 -10.62 12.53
C VAL A 49 12.95 -11.31 12.52
N LYS A 50 13.03 -12.61 12.20
CA LYS A 50 14.31 -13.33 12.11
C LYS A 50 15.22 -12.77 11.01
N GLU A 51 14.68 -12.40 9.86
CA GLU A 51 15.45 -11.80 8.76
C GLU A 51 16.07 -10.45 9.16
N ILE A 52 15.29 -9.58 9.81
CA ILE A 52 15.69 -8.19 10.07
C ILE A 52 16.57 -8.08 11.33
N PHE A 53 16.22 -8.80 12.40
CA PHE A 53 16.90 -8.73 13.69
C PHE A 53 18.04 -9.77 13.82
N GLY A 54 18.02 -10.80 12.98
CA GLY A 54 19.11 -11.78 12.87
C GLY A 54 19.17 -12.78 14.03
N PRO A 55 20.29 -13.52 14.16
CA PRO A 55 20.42 -14.68 15.05
C PRO A 55 20.56 -14.34 16.54
N LEU A 56 20.67 -13.06 16.93
CA LEU A 56 20.68 -12.63 18.34
C LEU A 56 19.28 -12.57 18.96
N LEU A 57 18.28 -13.17 18.30
CA LEU A 57 16.90 -13.16 18.76
C LEU A 57 16.75 -14.03 20.02
N PRO A 58 15.95 -13.59 21.02
CA PRO A 58 15.54 -14.47 22.09
C PRO A 58 14.78 -15.69 21.55
N ASP A 59 14.81 -16.80 22.30
CA ASP A 59 14.05 -18.03 21.98
C ASP A 59 12.57 -17.72 21.71
N ASN A 60 12.01 -16.77 22.47
CA ASN A 60 10.70 -16.19 22.20
C ASN A 60 10.81 -14.93 21.33
N TRP A 61 10.67 -15.10 20.02
CA TRP A 61 10.75 -14.01 19.05
C TRP A 61 9.74 -12.89 19.29
N GLN A 62 8.59 -13.16 19.93
CA GLN A 62 7.55 -12.15 20.17
C GLN A 62 8.02 -11.07 21.17
N GLN A 63 8.94 -11.43 22.06
CA GLN A 63 9.52 -10.52 23.05
C GLN A 63 10.62 -9.62 22.47
N THR A 64 10.94 -9.76 21.18
CA THR A 64 11.93 -8.92 20.50
C THR A 64 11.55 -7.45 20.62
N SER A 65 12.47 -6.64 21.14
CA SER A 65 12.23 -5.22 21.37
C SER A 65 12.51 -4.37 20.13
N LEU A 66 11.54 -3.55 19.71
CA LEU A 66 11.63 -2.63 18.57
C LEU A 66 12.14 -1.25 19.01
N LYS A 67 13.21 -1.21 19.80
CA LYS A 67 13.84 0.06 20.26
C LYS A 67 14.65 0.75 19.17
N ASP A 68 15.29 -0.01 18.29
CA ASP A 68 16.01 0.56 17.16
C ASP A 68 15.00 1.02 16.09
N ASN A 69 14.90 2.34 15.93
CA ASN A 69 14.01 2.98 14.96
C ASN A 69 14.26 2.52 13.51
N ARG A 70 15.50 2.19 13.15
CA ARG A 70 15.84 1.73 11.79
C ARG A 70 15.31 0.34 11.53
N LEU A 71 15.49 -0.59 12.47
CA LEU A 71 14.95 -1.95 12.36
C LEU A 71 13.42 -1.96 12.44
N LYS A 72 12.86 -1.16 13.36
CA LYS A 72 11.41 -0.95 13.47
C LYS A 72 10.81 -0.43 12.16
N TYR A 73 11.42 0.59 11.56
CA TYR A 73 10.97 1.13 10.28
C TYR A 73 11.00 0.06 9.19
N ARG A 74 12.10 -0.69 9.05
CA ARG A 74 12.23 -1.74 8.03
C ARG A 74 11.14 -2.80 8.18
N LEU A 75 10.92 -3.30 9.40
CA LEU A 75 9.89 -4.30 9.68
C LEU A 75 8.50 -3.77 9.31
N LEU A 76 8.12 -2.61 9.85
CA LEU A 76 6.78 -2.06 9.63
C LEU A 76 6.54 -1.67 8.17
N ALA A 77 7.56 -1.20 7.45
CA ALA A 77 7.45 -0.86 6.03
C ALA A 77 7.29 -2.11 5.15
N GLN A 78 8.02 -3.20 5.42
CA GLN A 78 7.86 -4.46 4.70
C GLN A 78 6.47 -5.05 4.92
N LEU A 79 6.02 -5.14 6.17
CA LEU A 79 4.67 -5.62 6.50
C LEU A 79 3.59 -4.76 5.84
N ALA A 80 3.73 -3.44 5.84
CA ALA A 80 2.75 -2.55 5.20
C ALA A 80 2.70 -2.72 3.67
N ALA A 81 3.85 -2.98 3.03
CA ALA A 81 3.92 -3.20 1.59
C ALA A 81 3.29 -4.53 1.19
N GLU A 82 3.51 -5.58 1.98
CA GLU A 82 3.07 -6.95 1.68
C GLU A 82 1.62 -7.20 2.08
N LEU A 83 1.20 -6.74 3.27
CA LEU A 83 -0.16 -6.91 3.78
C LEU A 83 -1.11 -5.80 3.29
N GLY A 84 -0.57 -4.73 2.70
CA GLY A 84 -1.36 -3.57 2.27
C GLY A 84 -2.00 -2.79 3.43
N HIS A 85 -1.59 -3.05 4.66
CA HIS A 85 -2.14 -2.46 5.88
C HIS A 85 -1.02 -1.80 6.68
N ALA A 86 -1.03 -0.46 6.78
CA ALA A 86 0.01 0.29 7.47
C ALA A 86 -0.43 0.67 8.89
N VAL A 87 0.53 0.67 9.83
CA VAL A 87 0.29 1.12 11.20
C VAL A 87 0.07 2.64 11.24
N PRO A 88 -1.03 3.14 11.83
CA PRO A 88 -1.27 4.57 12.00
C PRO A 88 -0.21 5.25 12.88
N ASN A 89 0.11 6.51 12.60
CA ASN A 89 1.09 7.30 13.37
C ASN A 89 0.76 7.36 14.88
N SER A 90 -0.52 7.45 15.23
CA SER A 90 -0.99 7.44 16.61
C SER A 90 -0.70 6.14 17.36
N GLN A 91 -0.50 5.03 16.64
CA GLN A 91 -0.23 3.72 17.24
C GLN A 91 1.25 3.32 17.14
N LEU A 92 2.08 4.07 16.41
CA LEU A 92 3.51 3.74 16.27
C LEU A 92 4.24 3.68 17.61
N TYR A 93 3.89 4.51 18.59
CA TYR A 93 4.53 4.48 19.92
C TYR A 93 4.15 3.23 20.75
N LEU A 94 3.05 2.55 20.40
CA LEU A 94 2.59 1.31 21.03
C LEU A 94 3.36 0.10 20.50
N MET A 95 3.91 0.16 19.29
CA MET A 95 4.70 -0.92 18.69
C MET A 95 6.10 -1.02 19.34
N ARG A 96 6.18 -1.62 20.54
CA ARG A 96 7.41 -1.73 21.34
C ARG A 96 8.04 -3.11 21.25
N SER A 97 7.24 -4.16 21.06
CA SER A 97 7.65 -5.54 20.85
C SER A 97 7.08 -6.12 19.56
N ALA A 98 7.61 -7.27 19.13
CA ALA A 98 7.05 -8.00 17.99
C ALA A 98 5.65 -8.55 18.30
N GLU A 99 5.36 -8.82 19.57
CA GLU A 99 4.02 -9.14 20.07
C GLU A 99 3.01 -8.02 19.82
N ASP A 100 3.38 -6.76 20.10
CA ASP A 100 2.49 -5.60 19.84
C ASP A 100 2.11 -5.51 18.35
N VAL A 101 3.10 -5.78 17.48
CA VAL A 101 2.92 -5.81 16.03
C VAL A 101 2.01 -6.98 15.63
N LEU A 102 2.23 -8.17 16.19
CA LEU A 102 1.39 -9.34 15.94
C LEU A 102 -0.07 -9.07 16.33
N ASN A 103 -0.30 -8.50 17.50
CA ASN A 103 -1.64 -8.17 18.00
C ASN A 103 -2.35 -7.18 17.08
N PHE A 104 -1.65 -6.17 16.58
CA PHE A 104 -2.17 -5.22 15.59
C PHE A 104 -2.59 -5.94 14.31
N TYR A 105 -1.70 -6.72 13.69
CA TYR A 105 -1.98 -7.40 12.42
C TYR A 105 -2.88 -8.63 12.56
N SER A 106 -3.19 -9.08 13.78
CA SER A 106 -4.19 -10.14 14.01
C SER A 106 -5.62 -9.58 14.09
N THR A 107 -5.78 -8.26 14.19
CA THR A 107 -7.09 -7.61 14.32
C THR A 107 -7.64 -7.24 12.94
N PRO A 108 -8.82 -7.75 12.53
CA PRO A 108 -9.42 -7.39 11.26
C PRO A 108 -9.97 -5.95 11.26
N VAL A 109 -9.97 -5.29 10.11
CA VAL A 109 -10.52 -3.95 9.90
C VAL A 109 -11.56 -3.98 8.80
N LYS A 110 -12.75 -3.44 9.07
CA LYS A 110 -13.82 -3.29 8.08
C LYS A 110 -13.93 -1.82 7.66
N ASP A 111 -14.10 -1.59 6.36
CA ASP A 111 -14.26 -0.24 5.77
C ASP A 111 -15.74 0.05 5.42
N ALA A 112 -16.65 -0.87 5.77
CA ALA A 112 -18.08 -0.73 5.52
C ALA A 112 -18.69 0.34 6.44
N SER A 113 -19.62 1.14 5.91
CA SER A 113 -20.38 2.05 6.75
C SER A 113 -21.36 1.28 7.64
N LYS A 114 -21.84 1.90 8.71
CA LYS A 114 -22.84 1.27 9.59
C LYS A 114 -24.13 0.90 8.86
N PHE A 115 -24.47 1.66 7.82
CA PHE A 115 -25.62 1.34 6.97
C PHE A 115 -25.34 0.09 6.14
N ASP A 116 -24.19 0.00 5.49
CA ASP A 116 -23.81 -1.18 4.69
C ASP A 116 -23.76 -2.44 5.54
N GLU A 117 -23.20 -2.34 6.76
CA GLU A 117 -23.17 -3.45 7.73
C GLU A 117 -24.59 -3.92 8.11
N LEU A 118 -25.54 -3.00 8.30
CA LEU A 118 -26.93 -3.30 8.66
C LEU A 118 -27.71 -3.91 7.48
N CYS A 119 -27.53 -3.37 6.28
CA CYS A 119 -28.18 -3.89 5.08
C CYS A 119 -27.67 -5.29 4.71
N ALA A 120 -26.40 -5.59 5.00
CA ALA A 120 -25.82 -6.92 4.81
C ALA A 120 -26.22 -7.93 5.90
N ALA A 121 -26.74 -7.46 7.04
CA ALA A 121 -27.21 -8.33 8.12
C ALA A 121 -28.58 -8.92 7.79
N GLU A 122 -28.92 -10.05 8.41
CA GLU A 122 -30.26 -10.64 8.30
C GLU A 122 -31.27 -9.76 9.07
N LEU A 123 -31.94 -8.89 8.32
CA LEU A 123 -32.99 -8.03 8.87
C LEU A 123 -34.30 -8.81 9.00
N PRO A 124 -35.09 -8.55 10.07
CA PRO A 124 -36.45 -9.08 10.19
C PRO A 124 -37.30 -8.75 8.95
N PRO A 125 -38.22 -9.63 8.53
CA PRO A 125 -38.96 -9.48 7.27
C PRO A 125 -39.81 -8.19 7.21
N ASN A 126 -40.18 -7.66 8.38
CA ASN A 126 -40.96 -6.43 8.56
C ASN A 126 -40.11 -5.15 8.60
N LEU A 127 -38.79 -5.24 8.45
CA LEU A 127 -37.88 -4.10 8.55
C LEU A 127 -37.24 -3.82 7.17
N LYS A 128 -37.46 -2.60 6.67
CA LYS A 128 -36.89 -2.08 5.41
C LYS A 128 -36.16 -0.77 5.75
N ILE A 129 -34.87 -0.70 5.43
CA ILE A 129 -33.99 0.46 5.63
C ILE A 129 -33.59 1.01 4.27
#